data_AF-A0AAW4QY22-F1
#
_entry.id   AF-A0AAW4QY22-F1
#
_cell.length_a   1.000
_cell.length_b   1.000
_cell.length_c   1.000
_cell.angle_alpha   90.00
_cell.angle_beta   90.00
_cell.angle_gamma   90.00
#
_symmetry.space_group_name_H-M   'P 1'
#
loop_
_entity.id
_entity.type
_entity.pdbx_description
1 polymer ?
#
loop_
_entity_poly.entity_id
_entity_poly.type
_entity_poly.pdbx_seq_one_letter_code
_entity_poly.pdbx_strand_id
1 'polypeptide(L)'
;MSAALAQLKINNELLKVLGDKITLLDVNSLTINDSRETQISNLNKAFKNEELVLVLGAGVSVPYNLPSWDNLLQKLLFETFNDFNDNEDASSVLSKLFPKLFPNSPLISARFLEEYFKKHENDRTFEGMIKDALYERVNREAASPTLKEILQYCIAPGKSPNLDSIITYNYDDVLERVLLNSNVEIPFKSIYTLGMNPSNGELPIYHVHGFLPENQVLDEAYSITLSENLYHKQYNDIYSWNNMVQINKFREKVCIFIGTSLTDPNIRRLLDIAMLQRGDNQKHHYLFKKRNNHKDIEKNLELILETNEILLDEKSKANLKLDETAKQLLKKMEEFEELDANSFGMQIIWINEYNEIADYLREIRTN
;
A
#
# COMPACT_ATOMS: atom_id res chain seq x y z
N MET A 1 -43.07 27.81 19.37
CA MET A 1 -42.76 26.51 20.03
C MET A 1 -43.09 25.28 19.17
N SER A 2 -43.95 25.35 18.14
CA SER A 2 -44.36 24.16 17.35
C SER A 2 -43.39 23.72 16.25
N ALA A 3 -42.66 24.64 15.61
CA ALA A 3 -41.77 24.31 14.49
C ALA A 3 -40.51 23.53 14.91
N ALA A 4 -39.91 23.87 16.05
CA ALA A 4 -38.72 23.19 16.57
C ALA A 4 -39.01 21.73 16.97
N LEU A 5 -40.20 21.46 17.52
CA LEU A 5 -40.64 20.10 17.86
C LEU A 5 -40.92 19.24 16.62
N ALA A 6 -41.40 19.85 15.53
CA ALA A 6 -41.60 19.17 14.25
C ALA A 6 -40.27 18.80 13.60
N GLN A 7 -39.29 19.71 13.61
CA GLN A 7 -37.93 19.46 13.11
C GLN A 7 -37.25 18.31 13.87
N LEU A 8 -37.43 18.25 15.19
CA LEU A 8 -36.83 17.23 16.05
C LEU A 8 -37.45 15.84 15.82
N LYS A 9 -38.75 15.78 15.51
CA LYS A 9 -39.42 14.53 15.10
C LYS A 9 -38.95 14.02 13.74
N ILE A 10 -38.80 14.90 12.76
CA ILE A 10 -38.32 14.54 11.42
C ILE A 10 -36.89 13.98 11.49
N ASN A 11 -36.01 14.61 12.29
CA ASN A 11 -34.65 14.14 12.49
C ASN A 11 -34.61 12.75 13.16
N ASN A 12 -35.49 12.50 14.13
CA ASN A 12 -35.58 11.19 14.80
C ASN A 12 -36.12 10.09 13.87
N GLU A 13 -37.07 10.39 12.98
CA GLU A 13 -37.55 9.43 11.98
C GLU A 13 -36.47 9.13 10.92
N LEU A 14 -35.72 10.15 10.48
CA LEU A 14 -34.57 9.98 9.57
C LEU A 14 -33.47 9.11 10.20
N LEU A 15 -33.15 9.34 11.48
CA LEU A 15 -32.20 8.52 12.24
C LEU A 15 -32.68 7.08 12.39
N LYS A 16 -33.99 6.85 12.55
CA LYS A 16 -34.58 5.52 12.65
C LYS A 16 -34.55 4.78 11.31
N VAL A 17 -34.89 5.47 10.21
CA VAL A 17 -34.81 4.92 8.85
C VAL A 17 -33.36 4.63 8.44
N LEU A 18 -32.41 5.46 8.87
CA LEU A 18 -30.97 5.17 8.71
C LEU A 18 -30.55 3.96 9.54
N GLY A 19 -31.00 3.87 10.80
CA GLY A 19 -30.78 2.70 11.66
C GLY A 19 -31.31 1.40 11.06
N ASP A 20 -32.54 1.43 10.54
CA ASP A 20 -33.20 0.27 9.90
C ASP A 20 -32.56 -0.10 8.56
N LYS A 21 -31.99 0.87 7.82
CA LYS A 21 -31.19 0.61 6.61
C LYS A 21 -29.81 0.05 6.94
N ILE A 22 -29.21 0.44 8.07
CA ILE A 22 -27.94 -0.10 8.56
C ILE A 22 -28.11 -1.56 9.01
N THR A 23 -29.21 -1.92 9.67
CA THR A 23 -29.52 -3.32 10.01
C THR A 23 -29.85 -4.19 8.79
N LEU A 24 -30.33 -3.60 7.69
CA LEU A 24 -30.48 -4.32 6.40
C LEU A 24 -29.17 -4.46 5.62
N LEU A 25 -28.13 -3.72 6.01
CA LEU A 25 -26.76 -3.84 5.51
C LEU A 25 -25.88 -4.73 6.38
N ASP A 26 -26.45 -5.51 7.31
CA ASP A 26 -25.87 -6.75 7.81
C ASP A 26 -25.79 -7.75 6.64
N VAL A 27 -24.94 -7.43 5.66
CA VAL A 27 -24.21 -8.45 4.92
C VAL A 27 -23.57 -9.29 6.00
N ASN A 28 -23.90 -10.58 6.02
CA ASN A 28 -23.25 -11.62 6.81
C ASN A 28 -21.72 -11.61 6.54
N SER A 29 -21.01 -10.60 7.02
CA SER A 29 -19.56 -10.59 7.13
C SER A 29 -19.27 -11.41 8.36
N LEU A 30 -19.24 -12.73 8.17
CA LEU A 30 -18.53 -13.60 9.09
C LEU A 30 -17.13 -13.00 9.23
N THR A 31 -16.84 -12.42 10.38
CA THR A 31 -15.49 -11.99 10.74
C THR A 31 -14.67 -13.25 10.94
N ILE A 32 -14.05 -13.73 9.86
CA ILE A 32 -13.20 -14.92 9.90
C ILE A 32 -11.79 -14.45 10.24
N ASN A 33 -11.54 -14.24 11.53
CA ASN A 33 -10.18 -14.09 12.05
C ASN A 33 -9.64 -15.49 12.34
N ASP A 34 -9.06 -16.11 11.30
CA ASP A 34 -8.39 -17.40 11.44
C ASP A 34 -7.24 -17.31 12.45
N SER A 35 -7.01 -18.41 13.17
CA SER A 35 -5.80 -18.52 13.99
C SER A 35 -4.55 -18.48 13.11
N ARG A 36 -3.43 -18.06 13.69
CA ARG A 36 -2.12 -18.04 13.03
C ARG A 36 -1.80 -19.36 12.32
N GLU A 37 -2.06 -20.49 12.97
CA GLU A 37 -1.81 -21.82 12.40
C GLU A 37 -2.65 -22.07 11.15
N THR A 38 -3.91 -21.62 11.16
CA THR A 38 -4.82 -21.74 10.02
C THR A 38 -4.36 -20.84 8.86
N GLN A 39 -3.98 -19.59 9.16
CA GLN A 39 -3.43 -18.66 8.16
C GLN A 39 -2.18 -19.25 7.48
N ILE A 40 -1.24 -19.78 8.26
CA ILE A 40 0.00 -20.39 7.76
C ILE A 40 -0.31 -21.66 6.94
N SER A 41 -1.21 -22.52 7.42
CA SER A 41 -1.64 -23.71 6.69
C SER A 41 -2.26 -23.35 5.33
N ASN A 42 -3.11 -22.32 5.28
CA ASN A 42 -3.78 -21.90 4.05
C ASN A 42 -2.77 -21.30 3.05
N LEU A 43 -1.87 -20.44 3.51
CA LEU A 43 -0.81 -19.87 2.68
C LEU A 43 0.19 -20.93 2.19
N ASN A 44 0.52 -21.90 3.03
CA ASN A 44 1.38 -23.01 2.63
C ASN A 44 0.74 -23.87 1.54
N LYS A 45 -0.56 -24.19 1.66
CA LYS A 45 -1.31 -24.89 0.62
C LYS A 45 -1.31 -24.10 -0.69
N ALA A 46 -1.55 -22.79 -0.63
CA ALA A 46 -1.50 -21.93 -1.82
C ALA A 46 -0.11 -21.92 -2.48
N PHE A 47 0.96 -21.89 -1.68
CA PHE A 47 2.33 -21.97 -2.18
C PHE A 47 2.63 -23.32 -2.84
N LYS A 48 2.28 -24.44 -2.19
CA LYS A 48 2.47 -25.80 -2.73
C LYS A 48 1.66 -26.07 -4.02
N ASN A 49 0.54 -25.37 -4.18
CA ASN A 49 -0.34 -25.48 -5.34
C ASN A 49 -0.01 -24.48 -6.46
N GLU A 50 1.09 -23.72 -6.36
CA GLU A 50 1.48 -22.71 -7.37
C GLU A 50 0.38 -21.64 -7.57
N GLU A 51 -0.38 -21.32 -6.53
CA GLU A 51 -1.46 -20.32 -6.53
C GLU A 51 -1.10 -19.02 -5.80
N LEU A 52 0.10 -18.95 -5.22
CA LEU A 52 0.49 -17.83 -4.38
C LEU A 52 1.02 -16.67 -5.21
N VAL A 53 0.47 -15.47 -4.95
CA VAL A 53 0.92 -14.20 -5.53
C VAL A 53 1.45 -13.32 -4.40
N LEU A 54 2.65 -12.77 -4.57
CA LEU A 54 3.19 -11.77 -3.65
C LEU A 54 2.83 -10.38 -4.17
N VAL A 55 2.31 -9.52 -3.29
CA VAL A 55 1.93 -8.15 -3.60
C VAL A 55 2.77 -7.20 -2.76
N LEU A 56 3.67 -6.45 -3.40
CA LEU A 56 4.71 -5.68 -2.74
C LEU A 56 4.42 -4.17 -2.82
N GLY A 57 4.48 -3.50 -1.68
CA GLY A 57 4.43 -2.05 -1.58
C GLY A 57 5.76 -1.45 -1.11
N ALA A 58 5.81 -0.12 -0.95
CA ALA A 58 7.06 0.61 -0.71
C ALA A 58 7.80 0.16 0.56
N GLY A 59 7.08 -0.42 1.53
CA GLY A 59 7.66 -0.93 2.78
C GLY A 59 8.74 -1.99 2.58
N VAL A 60 8.75 -2.76 1.48
CA VAL A 60 9.83 -3.73 1.21
C VAL A 60 11.14 -3.07 0.80
N SER A 61 11.07 -1.85 0.25
CA SER A 61 12.20 -1.07 -0.25
C SER A 61 12.78 -0.12 0.82
N VAL A 62 12.07 0.11 1.93
CA VAL A 62 12.51 1.00 3.04
C VAL A 62 13.91 0.66 3.59
N PRO A 63 14.29 -0.62 3.82
CA PRO A 63 15.64 -0.95 4.30
C PRO A 63 16.78 -0.49 3.37
N TYR A 64 16.49 -0.29 2.08
CA TYR A 64 17.42 0.20 1.07
C TYR A 64 17.44 1.73 1.00
N ASN A 65 16.80 2.42 1.94
CA ASN A 65 16.74 3.88 2.04
C ASN A 65 16.08 4.57 0.84
N LEU A 66 15.16 3.88 0.16
CA LEU A 66 14.32 4.51 -0.86
C LEU A 66 13.22 5.36 -0.18
N PRO A 67 12.88 6.53 -0.77
CA PRO A 67 11.90 7.43 -0.19
C PRO A 67 10.48 6.84 -0.22
N SER A 68 9.68 7.20 0.78
CA SER A 68 8.23 7.06 0.67
C SER A 68 7.68 8.02 -0.39
N TRP A 69 6.44 7.80 -0.80
CA TRP A 69 5.76 8.66 -1.77
C TRP A 69 5.71 10.14 -1.35
N ASP A 70 5.42 10.42 -0.08
CA ASP A 70 5.41 11.80 0.46
C ASP A 70 6.80 12.44 0.43
N ASN A 71 7.84 11.67 0.76
CA ASN A 71 9.22 12.14 0.74
C ASN A 71 9.71 12.40 -0.69
N LEU A 72 9.32 11.55 -1.64
CA LEU A 72 9.61 11.72 -3.06
C LEU A 72 8.98 13.00 -3.59
N LEU A 73 7.69 13.24 -3.29
CA LEU A 73 7.01 14.47 -3.69
C LEU A 73 7.62 15.72 -3.04
N GLN A 74 7.99 15.64 -1.76
CA GLN A 74 8.70 16.74 -1.10
C GLN A 74 10.04 17.03 -1.78
N LYS A 75 10.77 16.01 -2.21
CA LYS A 75 12.03 16.17 -2.95
C LYS A 75 11.79 16.81 -4.31
N LEU A 76 10.78 16.38 -5.06
CA LEU A 76 10.43 16.99 -6.35
C LEU A 76 10.01 18.46 -6.18
N LEU A 77 9.22 18.77 -5.14
CA LEU A 77 8.87 20.15 -4.79
C LEU A 77 10.11 20.98 -4.44
N PHE A 78 11.09 20.40 -3.74
CA PHE A 78 12.35 21.08 -3.46
C PHE A 78 13.06 21.48 -4.74
N GLU A 79 13.22 20.56 -5.70
CA GLU A 79 13.82 20.86 -7.01
C GLU A 79 13.04 21.96 -7.74
N THR A 80 11.70 21.87 -7.75
CA THR A 80 10.84 22.91 -8.33
C THR A 80 11.05 24.28 -7.68
N PHE A 81 11.13 24.37 -6.34
CA PHE A 81 11.37 25.65 -5.67
C PHE A 81 12.80 26.18 -5.87
N ASN A 82 13.76 25.28 -6.05
CA ASN A 82 15.15 25.64 -6.32
C ASN A 82 15.30 26.29 -7.70
N ASP A 83 14.52 25.86 -8.69
CA ASP A 83 14.46 26.53 -10.00
C ASP A 83 13.98 28.00 -9.90
N PHE A 84 13.16 28.33 -8.89
CA PHE A 84 12.67 29.70 -8.66
C PHE A 84 13.58 30.55 -7.78
N ASN A 85 14.28 29.93 -6.84
CA ASN A 85 15.11 30.60 -5.85
C ASN A 85 16.45 29.87 -5.75
N ASP A 86 17.55 30.55 -6.08
CA ASP A 86 18.94 30.07 -5.88
C ASP A 86 19.35 29.94 -4.39
N ASN A 87 18.37 29.86 -3.48
CA ASN A 87 18.55 29.73 -2.05
C ASN A 87 18.01 28.37 -1.57
N GLU A 88 18.91 27.41 -1.43
CA GLU A 88 18.59 26.04 -1.00
C GLU A 88 17.85 25.99 0.35
N ASP A 89 18.20 26.86 1.30
CA ASP A 89 17.53 26.91 2.61
C ASP A 89 16.06 27.32 2.47
N ALA A 90 15.78 28.30 1.60
CA ALA A 90 14.41 28.72 1.31
C ALA A 90 13.62 27.58 0.64
N SER A 91 14.20 26.92 -0.37
CA SER A 91 13.59 25.80 -1.08
C SER A 91 13.27 24.62 -0.15
N SER A 92 14.16 24.33 0.81
CA SER A 92 13.98 23.31 1.85
C SER A 92 12.82 23.62 2.80
N VAL A 93 12.63 24.89 3.17
CA VAL A 93 11.50 25.32 3.99
C VAL A 93 10.20 25.27 3.19
N LEU A 94 10.20 25.77 1.95
CA LEU A 94 9.01 25.82 1.10
C LEU A 94 8.49 24.42 0.76
N SER A 95 9.37 23.46 0.44
CA SER A 95 8.97 22.07 0.17
C SER A 95 8.34 21.37 1.37
N LYS A 96 8.65 21.81 2.60
CA LYS A 96 8.03 21.32 3.85
C LYS A 96 6.74 22.04 4.19
N LEU A 97 6.63 23.32 3.89
CA LEU A 97 5.45 24.13 4.19
C LEU A 97 4.33 23.93 3.17
N PHE A 98 4.66 23.79 1.90
CA PHE A 98 3.66 23.71 0.82
C PHE A 98 2.65 22.58 1.04
N PRO A 99 3.05 21.32 1.33
CA PRO A 99 2.09 20.25 1.59
C PRO A 99 1.26 20.45 2.86
N LYS A 100 1.80 21.19 3.85
CA LYS A 100 1.09 21.48 5.12
C LYS A 100 0.05 22.57 4.96
N LEU A 101 0.33 23.58 4.14
CA LEU A 101 -0.57 24.71 3.88
C LEU A 101 -1.62 24.37 2.80
N PHE A 102 -1.24 23.57 1.82
CA PHE A 102 -2.08 23.14 0.71
C PHE A 102 -2.15 21.60 0.68
N PRO A 103 -2.84 20.99 1.66
CA PRO A 103 -2.95 19.54 1.73
C PRO A 103 -3.78 19.03 0.54
N ASN A 104 -3.08 18.56 -0.49
CA ASN A 104 -3.67 17.88 -1.63
C ASN A 104 -3.40 16.38 -1.52
N SER A 105 -4.18 15.58 -2.25
CA SER A 105 -3.81 14.18 -2.39
C SER A 105 -2.44 14.10 -3.11
N PRO A 106 -1.59 13.14 -2.75
CA PRO A 106 -0.28 12.99 -3.37
C PRO A 106 -0.31 12.89 -4.91
N LEU A 107 -1.41 12.36 -5.48
CA LEU A 107 -1.64 12.29 -6.93
C LEU A 107 -1.80 13.66 -7.58
N ILE A 108 -2.55 14.57 -6.94
CA ILE A 108 -2.73 15.94 -7.42
C ILE A 108 -1.40 16.69 -7.36
N SER A 109 -0.63 16.50 -6.28
CA SER A 109 0.71 17.08 -6.16
C SER A 109 1.65 16.59 -7.27
N ALA A 110 1.62 15.29 -7.58
CA ALA A 110 2.39 14.73 -8.70
C ALA A 110 2.00 15.35 -10.05
N ARG A 111 0.71 15.57 -10.31
CA ARG A 111 0.25 16.24 -11.54
C ARG A 111 0.76 17.66 -11.65
N PHE A 112 0.69 18.45 -10.58
CA PHE A 112 1.19 19.82 -10.62
C PHE A 112 2.68 19.86 -10.99
N LEU A 113 3.46 18.95 -10.41
CA LEU A 113 4.88 18.79 -10.74
C LEU A 113 5.05 18.38 -12.21
N GLU A 114 4.33 17.36 -12.69
CA GLU A 114 4.40 16.93 -14.08
C GLU A 114 4.03 18.05 -15.08
N GLU A 115 2.94 18.77 -14.84
CA GLU A 115 2.49 19.90 -15.66
C GLU A 115 3.50 21.06 -15.64
N TYR A 116 4.16 21.29 -14.50
CA TYR A 116 5.24 22.26 -14.37
C TYR A 116 6.43 21.85 -15.23
N PHE A 117 6.92 20.61 -15.08
CA PHE A 117 8.09 20.12 -15.83
C PHE A 117 7.85 19.96 -17.32
N LYS A 118 6.61 19.73 -17.78
CA LYS A 118 6.28 19.74 -19.21
C LYS A 118 6.32 21.13 -19.84
N LYS A 119 6.05 22.18 -19.06
CA LYS A 119 6.01 23.57 -19.55
C LYS A 119 7.37 24.25 -19.52
N HIS A 120 8.28 23.77 -18.70
CA HIS A 120 9.65 24.25 -18.64
C HIS A 120 10.52 23.28 -19.45
N GLU A 121 11.08 23.75 -20.57
CA GLU A 121 12.05 22.99 -21.37
C GLU A 121 13.27 22.69 -20.51
N ASN A 122 13.25 21.54 -19.84
CA ASN A 122 14.36 21.02 -19.06
C ASN A 122 15.09 19.96 -19.90
N ASP A 123 16.41 19.85 -19.72
CA ASP A 123 17.23 18.78 -20.31
C ASP A 123 16.86 17.37 -19.79
N ARG A 124 15.98 17.29 -18.78
CA ARG A 124 15.57 16.05 -18.10
C ARG A 124 14.07 15.82 -18.24
N THR A 125 13.69 14.57 -18.50
CA THR A 125 12.29 14.14 -18.44
C THR A 125 11.81 14.07 -16.99
N PHE A 126 10.49 14.16 -16.79
CA PHE A 126 9.89 14.03 -15.46
C PHE A 126 10.27 12.69 -14.81
N GLU A 127 10.19 11.61 -15.58
CA GLU A 127 10.59 10.25 -15.20
C GLU A 127 12.07 10.19 -14.77
N GLY A 128 12.95 10.92 -15.47
CA GLY A 128 14.36 11.04 -15.12
C GLY A 128 14.56 11.71 -13.75
N MET A 129 13.85 12.80 -13.48
CA MET A 129 13.91 13.49 -12.19
C MET A 129 13.41 12.62 -11.03
N ILE A 130 12.32 11.86 -11.27
CA ILE A 130 11.81 10.92 -10.29
C ILE A 130 12.83 9.81 -10.03
N LYS A 131 13.46 9.27 -11.07
CA LYS A 131 14.51 8.26 -10.94
C LYS A 131 15.69 8.80 -10.12
N ASP A 132 16.17 10.01 -10.42
CA ASP A 132 17.25 10.65 -9.67
C ASP A 132 16.88 10.78 -8.18
N ALA A 133 15.69 11.29 -7.89
CA ALA A 133 15.19 11.45 -6.51
C ALA A 133 14.98 10.10 -5.80
N LEU A 134 14.56 9.06 -6.53
CA LEU A 134 14.33 7.71 -6.00
C LEU A 134 15.62 7.05 -5.53
N TYR A 135 16.72 7.22 -6.28
CA TYR A 135 17.99 6.53 -6.03
C TYR A 135 19.10 7.41 -5.41
N GLU A 136 18.87 8.71 -5.19
CA GLU A 136 19.87 9.65 -4.62
C GLU A 136 20.58 9.11 -3.37
N ARG A 137 19.82 8.48 -2.46
CA ARG A 137 20.32 8.01 -1.15
C ARG A 137 20.23 6.50 -0.96
N VAL A 138 20.11 5.74 -2.05
CA VAL A 138 19.92 4.29 -1.97
C VAL A 138 21.11 3.60 -1.29
N ASN A 139 20.81 2.78 -0.28
CA ASN A 139 21.79 1.92 0.37
C ASN A 139 21.86 0.58 -0.38
N ARG A 140 22.81 0.46 -1.30
CA ARG A 140 23.00 -0.72 -2.15
C ARG A 140 23.50 -1.96 -1.39
N GLU A 141 24.13 -1.74 -0.23
CA GLU A 141 24.63 -2.79 0.66
C GLU A 141 23.59 -3.25 1.69
N ALA A 142 22.39 -2.66 1.67
CA ALA A 142 21.34 -3.04 2.60
C ALA A 142 20.93 -4.51 2.42
N ALA A 143 20.61 -5.15 3.54
CA ALA A 143 20.20 -6.53 3.59
C ALA A 143 18.85 -6.65 4.31
N SER A 144 17.76 -6.69 3.57
CA SER A 144 16.42 -6.89 4.12
C SER A 144 16.15 -8.38 4.38
N PRO A 145 15.86 -8.80 5.63
CA PRO A 145 15.45 -10.18 5.92
C PRO A 145 14.23 -10.61 5.11
N THR A 146 13.28 -9.69 4.89
CA THR A 146 12.06 -9.94 4.12
C THR A 146 12.37 -10.23 2.66
N LEU A 147 13.19 -9.42 2.00
CA LEU A 147 13.58 -9.67 0.60
C LEU A 147 14.46 -10.91 0.45
N LYS A 148 15.31 -11.21 1.44
CA LYS A 148 16.05 -12.48 1.49
C LYS A 148 15.13 -13.70 1.54
N GLU A 149 14.02 -13.62 2.26
CA GLU A 149 13.04 -14.70 2.30
C GLU A 149 12.19 -14.74 1.01
N ILE A 150 11.77 -13.59 0.47
CA ILE A 150 11.10 -13.51 -0.84
C ILE A 150 11.97 -14.15 -1.94
N LEU A 151 13.29 -13.91 -1.92
CA LEU A 151 14.24 -14.59 -2.81
C LEU A 151 14.11 -16.12 -2.75
N GLN A 152 13.92 -16.70 -1.55
CA GLN A 152 13.75 -18.16 -1.40
C GLN A 152 12.45 -18.67 -2.02
N TYR A 153 11.39 -17.85 -2.08
CA TYR A 153 10.15 -18.19 -2.77
C TYR A 153 10.32 -18.21 -4.30
N CYS A 154 11.22 -17.37 -4.82
CA CYS A 154 11.50 -17.28 -6.25
C CYS A 154 12.40 -18.43 -6.75
N ILE A 155 13.10 -19.14 -5.86
CA ILE A 155 13.95 -20.28 -6.22
C ILE A 155 13.07 -21.53 -6.40
N ALA A 156 13.03 -22.07 -7.62
CA ALA A 156 12.34 -23.32 -7.93
C ALA A 156 13.34 -24.36 -8.50
N PRO A 157 13.77 -25.36 -7.71
CA PRO A 157 14.67 -26.40 -8.20
C PRO A 157 13.97 -27.33 -9.21
N GLY A 158 14.33 -27.22 -10.49
CA GLY A 158 13.97 -28.20 -11.53
C GLY A 158 12.51 -28.17 -12.04
N LYS A 159 11.75 -27.09 -11.80
CA LYS A 159 10.37 -26.88 -12.27
C LYS A 159 10.09 -25.39 -12.52
N SER A 160 8.87 -25.08 -13.00
CA SER A 160 8.27 -23.74 -12.97
C SER A 160 8.31 -23.12 -11.56
N PRO A 161 8.29 -21.78 -11.43
CA PRO A 161 8.27 -21.09 -10.13
C PRO A 161 7.14 -21.60 -9.22
N ASN A 162 7.42 -21.80 -7.92
CA ASN A 162 6.39 -22.13 -6.93
C ASN A 162 5.42 -20.95 -6.66
N LEU A 163 5.80 -19.74 -7.10
CA LEU A 163 4.95 -18.57 -7.13
C LEU A 163 4.25 -18.46 -8.49
N ASP A 164 2.98 -18.08 -8.47
CA ASP A 164 2.26 -17.74 -9.69
C ASP A 164 2.80 -16.44 -10.32
N SER A 165 2.97 -15.41 -9.50
CA SER A 165 3.47 -14.10 -9.92
C SER A 165 3.83 -13.20 -8.74
N ILE A 166 4.52 -12.11 -9.04
CA ILE A 166 4.70 -10.99 -8.11
C ILE A 166 4.02 -9.76 -8.72
N ILE A 167 3.24 -9.03 -7.92
CA ILE A 167 2.74 -7.70 -8.26
C ILE A 167 3.48 -6.71 -7.36
N THR A 168 4.06 -5.67 -7.95
CA THR A 168 4.71 -4.60 -7.19
C THR A 168 4.13 -3.25 -7.58
N TYR A 169 3.90 -2.42 -6.58
CA TYR A 169 3.49 -1.03 -6.73
C TYR A 169 4.69 -0.07 -6.67
N ASN A 170 5.89 -0.62 -6.51
CA ASN A 170 7.12 0.15 -6.42
C ASN A 170 7.66 0.44 -7.81
N TYR A 171 8.19 1.65 -7.97
CA TYR A 171 8.90 2.06 -9.18
C TYR A 171 10.30 1.47 -9.23
N ASP A 172 10.89 1.10 -8.09
CA ASP A 172 12.27 0.67 -8.02
C ASP A 172 12.54 -0.75 -8.55
N ASP A 173 13.83 -1.09 -8.71
CA ASP A 173 14.34 -2.40 -9.13
C ASP A 173 15.00 -3.19 -7.99
N VAL A 174 14.68 -2.90 -6.72
CA VAL A 174 15.33 -3.55 -5.58
C VAL A 174 15.11 -5.06 -5.61
N LEU A 175 13.91 -5.52 -5.93
CA LEU A 175 13.60 -6.95 -6.04
C LEU A 175 14.45 -7.59 -7.14
N GLU A 176 14.46 -7.01 -8.34
CA GLU A 176 15.23 -7.47 -9.49
C GLU A 176 16.72 -7.59 -9.15
N ARG A 177 17.29 -6.58 -8.48
CA ARG A 177 18.70 -6.63 -8.06
C ARG A 177 18.96 -7.75 -7.05
N VAL A 178 18.05 -7.98 -6.11
CA VAL A 178 18.17 -9.10 -5.15
C VAL A 178 18.11 -10.45 -5.88
N LEU A 179 17.24 -10.59 -6.89
CA LEU A 179 17.14 -11.81 -7.71
C LEU A 179 18.40 -12.02 -8.56
N LEU A 180 18.90 -10.97 -9.22
CA LEU A 180 20.09 -11.03 -10.09
C LEU A 180 21.39 -11.29 -9.31
N ASN A 181 21.48 -10.81 -8.07
CA ASN A 181 22.64 -11.04 -7.20
C ASN A 181 22.59 -12.38 -6.44
N SER A 182 21.63 -13.24 -6.75
CA SER A 182 21.52 -14.58 -6.18
C SER A 182 22.63 -15.49 -6.70
N ASN A 183 23.02 -16.49 -5.89
CA ASN A 183 23.96 -17.54 -6.31
C ASN A 183 23.32 -18.59 -7.24
N VAL A 184 22.02 -18.48 -7.50
CA VAL A 184 21.23 -19.39 -8.34
C VAL A 184 20.53 -18.57 -9.40
N GLU A 185 20.50 -19.08 -10.63
CA GLU A 185 19.74 -18.48 -11.73
C GLU A 185 18.24 -18.55 -11.44
N ILE A 186 17.60 -17.39 -11.45
CA ILE A 186 16.15 -17.25 -11.25
C ILE A 186 15.59 -16.61 -12.52
N PRO A 187 14.94 -17.37 -13.40
CA PRO A 187 14.33 -16.81 -14.60
C PRO A 187 13.11 -15.97 -14.20
N PHE A 188 13.14 -14.67 -14.49
CA PHE A 188 12.02 -13.76 -14.25
C PHE A 188 11.88 -12.73 -15.36
N LYS A 189 10.69 -12.13 -15.47
CA LYS A 189 10.41 -11.05 -16.40
C LYS A 189 9.67 -9.92 -15.69
N SER A 190 10.28 -8.73 -15.62
CA SER A 190 9.60 -7.51 -15.20
C SER A 190 8.68 -7.01 -16.33
N ILE A 191 7.41 -6.78 -16.00
CA ILE A 191 6.32 -6.43 -16.93
C ILE A 191 5.75 -5.08 -16.47
N TYR A 192 5.99 -4.05 -17.27
CA TYR A 192 5.64 -2.66 -16.94
C TYR A 192 4.98 -1.91 -18.10
N THR A 193 4.80 -2.54 -19.25
CA THR A 193 4.08 -1.97 -20.39
C THR A 193 3.32 -3.03 -21.20
N LEU A 194 2.42 -2.58 -22.08
CA LEU A 194 1.62 -3.43 -22.95
C LEU A 194 2.51 -4.26 -23.89
N GLY A 195 2.11 -5.51 -24.15
CA GLY A 195 2.80 -6.41 -25.08
C GLY A 195 3.96 -7.18 -24.47
N MET A 196 4.39 -6.85 -23.25
CA MET A 196 5.36 -7.65 -22.50
C MET A 196 4.70 -8.89 -21.93
N ASN A 197 5.29 -10.06 -22.18
CA ASN A 197 4.83 -11.34 -21.63
C ASN A 197 6.05 -12.13 -21.13
N PRO A 198 5.90 -12.93 -20.08
CA PRO A 198 6.96 -13.83 -19.63
C PRO A 198 7.14 -14.97 -20.64
N SER A 199 8.37 -15.44 -20.81
CA SER A 199 8.68 -16.68 -21.51
C SER A 199 8.31 -17.89 -20.64
N ASN A 200 8.29 -19.08 -21.24
CA ASN A 200 7.95 -20.28 -20.50
C ASN A 200 8.96 -20.55 -19.37
N GLY A 201 8.48 -20.65 -18.14
CA GLY A 201 9.32 -20.85 -16.94
C GLY A 201 9.86 -19.56 -16.29
N GLU A 202 9.63 -18.38 -16.88
CA GLU A 202 9.98 -17.11 -16.24
C GLU A 202 8.90 -16.70 -15.23
N LEU A 203 9.31 -16.29 -14.01
CA LEU A 203 8.42 -15.68 -13.03
C LEU A 203 8.03 -14.26 -13.48
N PRO A 204 6.74 -13.97 -13.71
CA PRO A 204 6.31 -12.61 -14.04
C PRO A 204 6.31 -11.71 -12.79
N ILE A 205 6.92 -10.53 -12.94
CA ILE A 205 6.92 -9.45 -11.95
C ILE A 205 6.20 -8.24 -12.55
N TYR A 206 4.96 -7.98 -12.12
CA TYR A 206 4.11 -6.93 -12.66
C TYR A 206 4.31 -5.61 -11.91
N HIS A 207 4.89 -4.61 -12.57
CA HIS A 207 4.99 -3.25 -12.05
C HIS A 207 3.78 -2.43 -12.48
N VAL A 208 2.70 -2.54 -11.70
CA VAL A 208 1.39 -2.02 -12.10
C VAL A 208 1.26 -0.49 -11.97
N HIS A 209 2.20 0.16 -11.28
CA HIS A 209 2.34 1.62 -11.30
C HIS A 209 3.44 2.10 -12.25
N GLY A 210 4.16 1.20 -12.92
CA GLY A 210 5.32 1.52 -13.75
C GLY A 210 6.63 1.21 -13.05
N PHE A 211 7.71 1.28 -13.82
CA PHE A 211 9.02 0.77 -13.44
C PHE A 211 10.11 1.78 -13.81
N LEU A 212 11.03 2.04 -12.90
CA LEU A 212 12.16 2.95 -13.02
C LEU A 212 13.44 2.25 -12.51
N PRO A 213 14.03 1.36 -13.31
CA PRO A 213 15.27 0.70 -12.94
C PRO A 213 16.44 1.69 -12.88
N GLU A 214 17.34 1.49 -11.92
CA GLU A 214 18.41 2.43 -11.59
C GLU A 214 19.37 2.62 -12.79
N ASN A 215 19.85 1.50 -13.34
CA ASN A 215 20.92 1.47 -14.34
C ASN A 215 20.42 1.35 -15.79
N GLN A 216 19.12 1.44 -16.04
CA GLN A 216 18.59 1.41 -17.40
C GLN A 216 18.39 2.82 -17.96
N VAL A 217 18.69 2.97 -19.25
CA VAL A 217 18.30 4.16 -20.01
C VAL A 217 16.80 4.12 -20.18
N LEU A 218 16.13 5.18 -19.74
CA LEU A 218 14.68 5.32 -19.93
C LEU A 218 14.45 5.62 -21.42
N ASP A 219 13.78 4.72 -22.13
CA ASP A 219 13.24 4.98 -23.46
C ASP A 219 11.80 5.54 -23.37
N GLU A 220 11.20 5.90 -24.52
CA GLU A 220 9.83 6.42 -24.59
C GLU A 220 8.76 5.42 -24.09
N ALA A 221 9.09 4.13 -23.91
CA ALA A 221 8.16 3.11 -23.43
C ALA A 221 8.02 3.11 -21.90
N TYR A 222 8.88 3.83 -21.17
CA TYR A 222 8.77 4.03 -19.73
C TYR A 222 7.68 5.06 -19.40
N SER A 223 6.41 4.70 -19.56
CA SER A 223 5.33 5.49 -18.98
C SER A 223 5.14 5.09 -17.53
N ILE A 224 5.50 5.95 -16.59
CA ILE A 224 5.19 5.72 -15.19
C ILE A 224 3.77 6.20 -14.91
N THR A 225 3.01 5.46 -14.10
CA THR A 225 1.72 5.88 -13.55
C THR A 225 1.91 6.97 -12.49
N LEU A 226 2.58 8.06 -12.85
CA LEU A 226 2.74 9.24 -12.00
C LEU A 226 1.87 10.39 -12.49
N SER A 227 1.50 10.36 -13.77
CA SER A 227 0.54 11.31 -14.32
C SER A 227 -0.88 10.98 -13.89
N GLU A 228 -1.62 11.99 -13.44
CA GLU A 228 -3.08 11.88 -13.22
C GLU A 228 -3.77 11.36 -14.49
N ASN A 229 -3.19 11.58 -15.67
CA ASN A 229 -3.70 11.03 -16.93
C ASN A 229 -3.62 9.51 -16.99
N LEU A 230 -2.57 8.87 -16.47
CA LEU A 230 -2.48 7.41 -16.42
C LEU A 230 -3.26 6.83 -15.23
N TYR A 231 -3.33 7.53 -14.10
CA TYR A 231 -4.21 7.14 -12.98
C TYR A 231 -5.69 7.27 -13.34
N HIS A 232 -6.10 8.35 -14.03
CA HIS A 232 -7.46 8.49 -14.58
C HIS A 232 -7.75 7.47 -15.65
N LYS A 233 -6.78 7.15 -16.52
CA LYS A 233 -6.93 6.03 -17.45
C LYS A 233 -7.08 4.73 -16.69
N GLN A 234 -6.28 4.44 -15.67
CA GLN A 234 -6.47 3.24 -14.85
C GLN A 234 -7.81 3.26 -14.11
N TYR A 235 -8.28 4.41 -13.61
CA TYR A 235 -9.53 4.48 -12.87
C TYR A 235 -10.76 4.37 -13.79
N ASN A 236 -10.71 5.02 -14.97
CA ASN A 236 -11.81 5.08 -15.93
C ASN A 236 -11.79 3.91 -16.92
N ASP A 237 -10.62 3.36 -17.23
CA ASP A 237 -10.43 2.20 -18.11
C ASP A 237 -10.15 0.94 -17.28
N ILE A 238 -11.24 0.25 -16.94
CA ILE A 238 -11.21 -1.07 -16.32
C ILE A 238 -10.42 -2.07 -17.19
N TYR A 239 -10.38 -1.86 -18.51
CA TYR A 239 -9.68 -2.74 -19.47
C TYR A 239 -8.20 -2.40 -19.66
N SER A 240 -7.65 -1.48 -18.87
CA SER A 240 -6.20 -1.30 -18.81
C SER A 240 -5.52 -2.58 -18.32
N TRP A 241 -4.38 -2.94 -18.91
CA TRP A 241 -3.69 -4.20 -18.60
C TRP A 241 -3.32 -4.32 -17.13
N ASN A 242 -2.90 -3.21 -16.51
CA ASN A 242 -2.52 -3.14 -15.10
C ASN A 242 -3.70 -3.54 -14.20
N ASN A 243 -4.91 -3.08 -14.51
CA ASN A 243 -6.12 -3.44 -13.78
C ASN A 243 -6.53 -4.87 -14.05
N MET A 244 -6.54 -5.31 -15.31
CA MET A 244 -6.96 -6.66 -15.66
C MET A 244 -6.07 -7.73 -15.01
N VAL A 245 -4.75 -7.51 -14.99
CA VAL A 245 -3.82 -8.42 -14.30
C VAL A 245 -4.15 -8.47 -12.81
N GLN A 246 -4.29 -7.33 -12.15
CA GLN A 246 -4.64 -7.28 -10.72
C GLN A 246 -6.00 -7.95 -10.43
N ILE A 247 -7.05 -7.61 -11.16
CA ILE A 247 -8.40 -8.20 -10.99
C ILE A 247 -8.34 -9.72 -11.17
N ASN A 248 -7.64 -10.22 -12.20
CA ASN A 248 -7.54 -11.65 -12.44
C ASN A 248 -6.79 -12.37 -11.30
N LYS A 249 -5.65 -11.83 -10.85
CA LYS A 249 -4.89 -12.40 -9.72
C LYS A 249 -5.70 -12.32 -8.43
N PHE A 250 -6.32 -11.19 -8.14
CA PHE A 250 -7.18 -11.04 -6.96
C PHE A 250 -8.39 -11.96 -7.05
N ARG A 251 -9.00 -12.18 -8.22
CA ARG A 251 -10.14 -13.09 -8.33
C ARG A 251 -9.76 -14.56 -8.13
N GLU A 252 -8.67 -15.02 -8.73
CA GLU A 252 -8.40 -16.46 -8.90
C GLU A 252 -7.35 -17.03 -7.94
N LYS A 253 -6.48 -16.17 -7.40
CA LYS A 253 -5.28 -16.55 -6.64
C LYS A 253 -5.35 -16.13 -5.18
N VAL A 254 -4.41 -16.65 -4.39
CA VAL A 254 -4.20 -16.23 -3.00
C VAL A 254 -3.09 -15.19 -3.00
N CYS A 255 -3.32 -14.04 -2.38
CA CYS A 255 -2.37 -12.92 -2.42
C CYS A 255 -1.88 -12.60 -1.01
N ILE A 256 -0.57 -12.43 -0.86
CA ILE A 256 0.05 -11.91 0.36
C ILE A 256 0.54 -10.50 0.08
N PHE A 257 0.00 -9.53 0.81
CA PHE A 257 0.36 -8.12 0.74
C PHE A 257 1.45 -7.80 1.77
N ILE A 258 2.59 -7.30 1.29
CA ILE A 258 3.80 -7.03 2.08
C ILE A 258 4.25 -5.59 1.84
N GLY A 259 4.44 -4.82 2.90
CA GLY A 259 4.94 -3.46 2.80
C GLY A 259 3.96 -2.46 2.16
N THR A 260 2.67 -2.78 2.14
CA THR A 260 1.60 -1.87 1.71
C THR A 260 0.71 -1.49 2.89
N SER A 261 0.21 -0.26 2.88
CA SER A 261 -0.77 0.25 3.84
C SER A 261 -2.21 -0.02 3.42
N LEU A 262 -2.45 -0.49 2.19
CA LEU A 262 -3.76 -0.63 1.55
C LEU A 262 -4.59 0.68 1.58
N THR A 263 -3.92 1.84 1.56
CA THR A 263 -4.58 3.16 1.53
C THR A 263 -4.85 3.65 0.11
N ASP A 264 -4.33 2.99 -0.91
CA ASP A 264 -4.55 3.35 -2.32
C ASP A 264 -6.00 3.01 -2.74
N PRO A 265 -6.82 4.02 -3.13
CA PRO A 265 -8.20 3.79 -3.55
C PRO A 265 -8.33 2.88 -4.78
N ASN A 266 -7.35 2.87 -5.68
CA ASN A 266 -7.37 2.03 -6.88
C ASN A 266 -7.23 0.55 -6.50
N ILE A 267 -6.30 0.20 -5.60
CA ILE A 267 -6.13 -1.18 -5.14
C ILE A 267 -7.42 -1.69 -4.48
N ARG A 268 -8.01 -0.87 -3.60
CA ARG A 268 -9.27 -1.19 -2.89
C ARG A 268 -10.42 -1.42 -3.86
N ARG A 269 -10.59 -0.54 -4.86
CA ARG A 269 -11.56 -0.71 -5.95
C ARG A 269 -11.36 -2.01 -6.72
N LEU A 270 -10.12 -2.38 -7.04
CA LEU A 270 -9.83 -3.61 -7.79
C LEU A 270 -10.11 -4.86 -6.95
N LEU A 271 -9.84 -4.83 -5.65
CA LEU A 271 -10.20 -5.88 -4.70
C LEU A 271 -11.72 -6.04 -4.58
N ASP A 272 -12.48 -4.93 -4.48
CA ASP A 272 -13.95 -4.96 -4.47
C ASP A 272 -14.50 -5.63 -5.73
N ILE A 273 -13.99 -5.23 -6.90
CA ILE A 273 -14.39 -5.82 -8.18
C ILE A 273 -14.08 -7.32 -8.20
N ALA A 274 -12.88 -7.71 -7.77
CA ALA A 274 -12.48 -9.12 -7.74
C ALA A 274 -13.32 -9.94 -6.76
N MET A 275 -13.63 -9.39 -5.58
CA MET A 275 -14.47 -10.02 -4.57
C MET A 275 -15.90 -10.24 -5.07
N LEU A 276 -16.50 -9.23 -5.71
CA LEU A 276 -17.82 -9.37 -6.33
C LEU A 276 -17.86 -10.45 -7.42
N GLN A 277 -16.75 -10.69 -8.11
CA GLN A 277 -16.64 -11.70 -9.17
C GLN A 277 -16.33 -13.13 -8.66
N ARG A 278 -15.95 -13.31 -7.38
CA ARG A 278 -15.59 -14.63 -6.82
C ARG A 278 -16.78 -15.51 -6.46
N GLY A 279 -17.96 -14.94 -6.26
CA GLY A 279 -19.13 -15.67 -5.77
C GLY A 279 -18.86 -16.36 -4.43
N ASP A 280 -19.24 -17.63 -4.28
CA ASP A 280 -19.13 -18.39 -3.03
C ASP A 280 -17.69 -18.90 -2.73
N ASN A 281 -16.74 -18.72 -3.64
CA ASN A 281 -15.37 -19.23 -3.48
C ASN A 281 -14.49 -18.24 -2.70
N GLN A 282 -14.65 -18.23 -1.37
CA GLN A 282 -13.91 -17.34 -0.48
C GLN A 282 -12.45 -17.82 -0.29
N LYS A 283 -11.56 -17.52 -1.23
CA LYS A 283 -10.11 -17.58 -0.98
C LYS A 283 -9.68 -16.31 -0.25
N HIS A 284 -9.16 -16.42 0.97
CA HIS A 284 -8.68 -15.24 1.70
C HIS A 284 -7.35 -14.73 1.12
N HIS A 285 -7.25 -13.42 0.95
CA HIS A 285 -5.96 -12.75 0.83
C HIS A 285 -5.41 -12.44 2.22
N TYR A 286 -4.13 -12.11 2.33
CA TYR A 286 -3.45 -11.87 3.60
C TYR A 286 -2.68 -10.56 3.56
N LEU A 287 -2.78 -9.75 4.60
CA LEU A 287 -2.10 -8.47 4.73
C LEU A 287 -1.23 -8.44 5.99
N PHE A 288 0.07 -8.25 5.83
CA PHE A 288 0.93 -7.97 6.98
C PHE A 288 0.73 -6.53 7.46
N LYS A 289 0.38 -6.36 8.76
CA LYS A 289 0.23 -5.03 9.37
C LYS A 289 0.88 -4.97 10.74
N LYS A 290 1.70 -3.93 10.96
CA LYS A 290 2.34 -3.69 12.25
C LYS A 290 1.32 -3.17 13.26
N ARG A 291 1.30 -3.74 14.46
CA ARG A 291 0.47 -3.25 15.57
C ARG A 291 0.96 -1.88 16.03
N ASN A 292 0.01 -1.02 16.38
CA ASN A 292 0.35 0.26 17.02
C ASN A 292 0.93 -0.01 18.41
N ASN A 293 1.95 0.75 18.80
CA ASN A 293 2.52 0.63 20.14
C ASN A 293 1.63 1.38 21.13
N HIS A 294 1.18 0.68 22.18
CA HIS A 294 0.37 1.25 23.25
C HIS A 294 0.97 2.52 23.85
N LYS A 295 2.29 2.54 24.09
CA LYS A 295 2.98 3.72 24.68
C LYS A 295 2.98 4.93 23.75
N ASP A 296 3.02 4.71 22.44
CA ASP A 296 2.97 5.80 21.46
C ASP A 296 1.56 6.40 21.40
N ILE A 297 0.52 5.56 21.47
CA ILE A 297 -0.87 6.01 21.58
C ILE A 297 -1.10 6.79 22.87
N GLU A 298 -0.55 6.30 23.99
CA GLU A 298 -0.61 6.96 25.29
C GLU A 298 -0.03 8.38 25.22
N LYS A 299 1.19 8.51 24.68
CA LYS A 299 1.88 9.79 24.52
C LYS A 299 1.15 10.75 23.57
N ASN A 300 0.61 10.24 22.46
CA ASN A 300 -0.15 11.06 21.52
C ASN A 300 -1.47 11.55 22.13
N LEU A 301 -2.13 10.70 22.93
CA LEU A 301 -3.33 11.06 23.66
C LEU A 301 -3.04 12.15 24.69
N GLU A 302 -1.92 12.07 25.42
CA GLU A 302 -1.46 13.13 26.32
C GLU A 302 -1.32 14.47 25.60
N LEU A 303 -0.60 14.49 24.46
CA LEU A 303 -0.37 15.70 23.68
C LEU A 303 -1.67 16.33 23.15
N ILE A 304 -2.63 15.52 22.71
CA ILE A 304 -3.95 16.00 22.25
C ILE A 304 -4.72 16.65 23.40
N LEU A 305 -4.64 16.07 24.60
CA LEU A 305 -5.34 16.59 25.78
C LEU A 305 -4.69 17.87 26.32
N GLU A 306 -3.36 18.00 26.24
CA GLU A 306 -2.64 19.23 26.61
C GLU A 306 -2.94 20.39 25.66
N THR A 307 -3.18 20.10 24.39
CA THR A 307 -3.45 21.12 23.36
C THR A 307 -4.94 21.43 23.19
N ASN A 308 -5.83 20.71 23.89
CA ASN A 308 -7.28 20.85 23.77
C ASN A 308 -7.98 20.82 25.14
N GLU A 309 -8.12 22.01 25.76
CA GLU A 309 -8.74 22.18 27.08
C GLU A 309 -10.18 21.63 27.17
N ILE A 310 -10.95 21.71 26.09
CA ILE A 310 -12.35 21.23 26.05
C ILE A 310 -12.37 19.70 26.20
N LEU A 311 -11.57 19.00 25.40
CA LEU A 311 -11.45 17.55 25.45
C LEU A 311 -10.89 17.05 26.80
N LEU A 312 -9.98 17.82 27.41
CA LEU A 312 -9.44 17.52 28.74
C LEU A 312 -10.53 17.58 29.83
N ASP A 313 -11.40 18.60 29.79
CA ASP A 313 -12.52 18.75 30.72
C ASP A 313 -13.57 17.64 30.51
N GLU A 314 -13.91 17.31 29.26
CA GLU A 314 -14.82 16.20 28.92
C GLU A 314 -14.29 14.83 29.39
N LYS A 315 -13.00 14.56 29.19
CA LYS A 315 -12.34 13.35 29.68
C LYS A 315 -12.42 13.25 31.21
N SER A 316 -12.15 14.37 31.89
CA SER A 316 -12.19 14.45 33.36
C SER A 316 -13.60 14.18 33.87
N LYS A 317 -14.63 14.75 33.24
CA LYS A 317 -16.05 14.49 33.52
C LYS A 317 -16.44 13.03 33.28
N ALA A 318 -15.87 12.39 32.25
CA ALA A 318 -16.11 11.00 31.92
C ALA A 318 -15.30 9.99 32.78
N ASN A 319 -14.43 10.47 33.68
CA ASN A 319 -13.56 9.67 34.55
C ASN A 319 -12.70 8.63 33.77
N LEU A 320 -12.25 9.01 32.57
CA LEU A 320 -11.49 8.13 31.70
C LEU A 320 -10.00 8.11 32.09
N LYS A 321 -9.50 6.93 32.49
CA LYS A 321 -8.07 6.74 32.73
C LYS A 321 -7.31 6.63 31.42
N LEU A 322 -6.18 7.31 31.34
CA LEU A 322 -5.40 7.45 30.11
C LEU A 322 -4.96 6.08 29.53
N ASP A 323 -4.37 5.21 30.36
CA ASP A 323 -3.96 3.85 29.97
C ASP A 323 -5.14 2.98 29.50
N GLU A 324 -6.27 3.01 30.21
CA GLU A 324 -7.47 2.23 29.84
C GLU A 324 -8.08 2.75 28.52
N THR A 325 -8.13 4.07 28.33
CA THR A 325 -8.59 4.70 27.08
C THR A 325 -7.68 4.34 25.91
N ALA A 326 -6.36 4.40 26.07
CA ALA A 326 -5.42 4.04 25.02
C ALA A 326 -5.57 2.55 24.62
N LYS A 327 -5.73 1.63 25.59
CA LYS A 327 -6.01 0.21 25.30
C LYS A 327 -7.32 0.01 24.55
N GLN A 328 -8.38 0.70 24.95
CA GLN A 328 -9.69 0.60 24.30
C GLN A 328 -9.64 1.14 22.87
N LEU A 329 -9.01 2.28 22.64
CA LEU A 329 -8.85 2.88 21.31
C LEU A 329 -8.00 1.99 20.40
N LEU A 330 -6.90 1.43 20.91
CA LEU A 330 -6.05 0.52 20.15
C LEU A 330 -6.82 -0.73 19.74
N LYS A 331 -7.53 -1.36 20.68
CA LYS A 331 -8.37 -2.53 20.38
C LYS A 331 -9.44 -2.20 19.33
N LYS A 332 -10.11 -1.05 19.46
CA LYS A 332 -11.13 -0.62 18.49
C LYS A 332 -10.55 -0.32 17.11
N MET A 333 -9.36 0.27 17.05
CA MET A 333 -8.66 0.52 15.80
C MET A 333 -8.31 -0.80 15.09
N GLU A 334 -7.80 -1.79 15.83
CA GLU A 334 -7.51 -3.11 15.28
C GLU A 334 -8.77 -3.83 14.78
N GLU A 335 -9.88 -3.74 15.53
CA GLU A 335 -11.19 -4.26 15.09
C GLU A 335 -11.66 -3.57 13.80
N PHE A 336 -11.49 -2.24 13.67
CA PHE A 336 -11.86 -1.53 12.44
C PHE A 336 -10.99 -1.92 11.24
N GLU A 337 -9.69 -2.11 11.46
CA GLU A 337 -8.77 -2.56 10.42
C GLU A 337 -9.10 -3.97 9.94
N GLU A 338 -9.43 -4.89 10.85
CA GLU A 338 -9.86 -6.24 10.50
C GLU A 338 -11.19 -6.23 9.75
N LEU A 339 -12.17 -5.42 10.18
CA LEU A 339 -13.44 -5.27 9.45
C LEU A 339 -13.22 -4.72 8.04
N ASP A 340 -12.36 -3.70 7.91
CA ASP A 340 -12.00 -3.10 6.63
C ASP A 340 -11.33 -4.12 5.70
N ALA A 341 -10.32 -4.84 6.18
CA ALA A 341 -9.63 -5.88 5.42
C ALA A 341 -10.57 -7.02 5.01
N ASN A 342 -11.43 -7.48 5.93
CA ASN A 342 -12.41 -8.53 5.66
C ASN A 342 -13.43 -8.10 4.58
N SER A 343 -13.75 -6.80 4.50
CA SER A 343 -14.63 -6.28 3.44
C SER A 343 -14.06 -6.43 2.03
N PHE A 344 -12.73 -6.62 1.90
CA PHE A 344 -12.03 -6.93 0.66
C PHE A 344 -11.68 -8.43 0.52
N GLY A 345 -12.20 -9.30 1.40
CA GLY A 345 -11.86 -10.71 1.45
C GLY A 345 -10.43 -10.99 1.94
N MET A 346 -9.89 -10.10 2.77
CA MET A 346 -8.51 -10.17 3.28
C MET A 346 -8.50 -10.42 4.80
N GLN A 347 -7.54 -11.20 5.27
CA GLN A 347 -7.22 -11.34 6.69
C GLN A 347 -5.94 -10.60 7.03
N ILE A 348 -5.89 -9.97 8.21
CA ILE A 348 -4.69 -9.31 8.69
C ILE A 348 -3.80 -10.31 9.43
N ILE A 349 -2.52 -10.32 9.07
CA ILE A 349 -1.45 -10.95 9.85
C ILE A 349 -0.77 -9.85 10.65
N TRP A 350 -1.10 -9.78 11.93
CA TRP A 350 -0.54 -8.79 12.83
C TRP A 350 0.90 -9.16 13.25
N ILE A 351 1.80 -8.19 13.12
CA ILE A 351 3.20 -8.28 13.55
C ILE A 351 3.51 -7.18 14.55
N ASN A 352 4.46 -7.38 15.47
CA ASN A 352 4.92 -6.30 16.34
C ASN A 352 6.09 -5.56 15.70
N GLU A 353 6.95 -6.28 14.98
CA GLU A 353 8.10 -5.72 14.28
C GLU A 353 8.20 -6.21 12.82
N TYR A 354 8.73 -5.35 11.94
CA TYR A 354 8.78 -5.64 10.49
C TYR A 354 9.71 -6.81 10.13
N ASN A 355 10.67 -7.14 11.00
CA ASN A 355 11.55 -8.30 10.82
C ASN A 355 10.80 -9.63 10.96
N GLU A 356 9.69 -9.67 11.70
CA GLU A 356 8.86 -10.88 11.88
C GLU A 356 8.26 -11.36 10.55
N ILE A 357 8.07 -10.48 9.56
CA ILE A 357 7.57 -10.84 8.23
C ILE A 357 8.44 -11.96 7.63
N ALA A 358 9.76 -11.84 7.74
CA ALA A 358 10.68 -12.83 7.20
C ALA A 358 10.51 -14.20 7.88
N ASP A 359 10.26 -14.22 9.19
CA ASP A 359 10.06 -15.47 9.93
C ASP A 359 8.71 -16.11 9.60
N TYR A 360 7.65 -15.31 9.44
CA TYR A 360 6.35 -15.77 8.97
C TYR A 360 6.42 -16.37 7.56
N LEU A 361 7.07 -15.67 6.62
CA LEU A 361 7.28 -16.18 5.27
C LEU A 361 8.10 -17.47 5.29
N ARG A 362 9.16 -17.55 6.09
CA ARG A 362 9.93 -18.78 6.22
C ARG A 362 9.07 -19.95 6.67
N GLU A 363 8.24 -19.74 7.69
CA GLU A 363 7.36 -20.78 8.23
C GLU A 363 6.31 -21.24 7.22
N ILE A 364 5.70 -20.30 6.46
CA ILE A 364 4.79 -20.63 5.36
C ILE A 364 5.49 -21.50 4.30
N ARG A 365 6.75 -21.23 3.97
CA ARG A 365 7.50 -21.98 2.96
C ARG A 365 7.94 -23.37 3.44
N THR A 366 8.28 -23.53 4.72
CA THR A 366 8.88 -24.76 5.25
C THR A 366 7.90 -25.76 5.84
N ASN A 367 6.72 -25.33 6.28
CA ASN A 367 5.64 -26.23 6.71
C ASN A 367 5.08 -27.02 5.52
#